data_AF-A0A1X2GS50-F1
#
_entry.id   AF-A0A1X2GS50-F1
#
_cell.length_a   1.000
_cell.length_b   1.000
_cell.length_c   1.000
_cell.angle_alpha   90.00
_cell.angle_beta   90.00
_cell.angle_gamma   90.00
#
_symmetry.space_group_name_H-M   'P 1'
#
loop_
_entity.id
_entity.type
_entity.pdbx_description
1 polymer ?
#
loop_
_entity_poly.entity_id
_entity_poly.type
_entity_poly.pdbx_seq_one_letter_code
_entity_poly.pdbx_strand_id
1 'polypeptide(L)' 'EYHTHIRNLKKEGFNILGYARKSNGPEPHEKRVQLLKLMCKRLKDRSLVDHVYVSL' A
#
# COMPACT_ATOMS: atom_id res chain seq x y z
N GLU A 1 0.92 13.73 -13.00
CA GLU A 1 2.22 13.15 -13.39
C GLU A 1 2.51 11.80 -12.73
N TYR A 2 2.44 11.67 -11.40
CA TYR A 2 2.69 10.41 -10.65
C TYR A 2 1.90 9.17 -11.15
N HIS A 3 0.57 9.24 -11.26
CA HIS A 3 -0.21 8.10 -11.76
C HIS A 3 0.08 7.75 -13.24
N THR A 4 0.53 8.73 -14.04
CA THR A 4 0.89 8.48 -15.44
C THR A 4 2.17 7.66 -15.52
N HIS A 5 3.17 8.01 -14.70
CA HIS A 5 4.42 7.25 -14.61
C HIS A 5 4.19 5.80 -14.17
N ILE A 6 3.40 5.60 -13.10
CA ILE A 6 3.05 4.26 -12.60
C ILE A 6 2.32 3.42 -13.66
N ARG A 7 1.41 4.04 -14.42
CA ARG A 7 0.71 3.34 -15.51
C ARG A 7 1.63 2.98 -16.67
N ASN A 8 2.65 3.79 -16.96
CA ASN A 8 3.63 3.46 -17.99
C ASN A 8 4.50 2.26 -17.56
N LEU A 9 4.96 2.24 -16.30
CA LEU A 9 5.68 1.08 -15.75
C LEU A 9 4.86 -0.21 -15.86
N LYS A 10 3.56 -0.16 -15.59
CA LYS A 10 2.69 -1.33 -15.77
C LYS A 10 2.56 -1.76 -17.24
N LYS A 11 2.48 -0.80 -18.18
CA LYS A 11 2.44 -1.10 -19.62
C LYS A 11 3.74 -1.73 -20.11
N GLU A 12 4.87 -1.38 -19.51
CA GLU A 12 6.18 -1.98 -19.76
C GLU A 12 6.32 -3.38 -19.12
N GLY A 13 5.30 -3.86 -18.39
CA GLY A 13 5.26 -5.19 -17.79
C GLY A 13 5.80 -5.28 -16.37
N PHE A 14 6.07 -4.15 -15.71
CA PHE A 14 6.53 -4.16 -14.32
C PHE A 14 5.39 -4.40 -13.34
N ASN A 15 5.64 -5.28 -12.36
CA ASN A 15 4.79 -5.46 -11.20
C ASN A 15 5.18 -4.48 -10.10
N ILE A 16 4.19 -3.80 -9.53
CA ILE A 16 4.39 -2.81 -8.48
C ILE A 16 3.96 -3.42 -7.15
N LEU A 17 4.92 -3.61 -6.26
CA LEU A 17 4.72 -4.19 -4.94
C LEU A 17 4.57 -3.08 -3.89
N GLY A 18 3.44 -3.08 -3.19
CA GLY A 18 3.22 -2.23 -2.04
C GLY A 18 3.71 -2.91 -0.77
N TYR A 19 4.39 -2.15 0.10
CA TYR A 19 4.76 -2.63 1.42
C TYR A 19 4.12 -1.76 2.50
N ALA A 20 3.51 -2.40 3.48
CA ALA A 20 2.98 -1.75 4.67
C ALA A 20 3.51 -2.43 5.92
N ARG A 21 3.67 -1.67 7.00
CA ARG A 21 4.07 -2.19 8.31
C ARG A 21 3.09 -1.69 9.35
N LYS A 22 2.81 -2.53 10.35
CA LYS A 22 2.05 -2.09 11.53
C LYS A 22 2.85 -1.00 12.27
N SER A 23 2.34 0.23 12.28
CA SER A 23 2.97 1.35 12.99
C SER A 23 3.09 1.04 14.47
N ASN A 24 4.23 1.37 15.08
CA ASN A 24 4.39 1.35 16.54
C ASN A 24 3.73 2.61 17.11
N GLY A 25 2.81 2.46 18.06
CA GLY A 25 2.07 3.57 18.62
C GLY A 25 1.24 3.14 19.83
N PRO A 26 0.79 4.12 20.65
CA PRO A 26 0.00 3.88 21.86
C PRO A 26 -1.44 3.40 21.58
N GLU A 27 -1.84 3.39 20.32
CA GLU A 27 -3.20 3.06 19.91
C GLU A 27 -3.52 1.59 20.19
N PRO A 28 -4.77 1.29 20.57
CA PRO A 28 -5.23 -0.08 20.76
C PRO A 28 -5.01 -0.95 19.52
N HIS A 29 -4.81 -2.25 19.75
CA HIS A 29 -4.56 -3.22 18.68
C HIS A 29 -5.56 -3.12 17.53
N GLU A 30 -6.86 -3.04 17.84
CA GLU A 30 -7.93 -2.94 16.83
C GLU A 30 -7.79 -1.68 15.97
N LYS A 31 -7.47 -0.53 16.60
CA LYS A 31 -7.27 0.73 15.88
C LYS A 31 -6.05 0.65 14.96
N ARG A 32 -4.97 0.02 15.41
CA ARG A 32 -3.77 -0.22 14.58
C ARG A 32 -4.08 -1.12 13.39
N VAL A 33 -4.89 -2.16 13.56
CA VAL A 33 -5.35 -3.02 12.45
C VAL A 33 -6.19 -2.22 11.45
N GLN A 34 -7.10 -1.35 11.92
CA GLN A 34 -7.89 -0.49 11.04
C GLN A 34 -7.01 0.48 10.23
N LEU A 35 -6.01 1.10 10.88
CA LEU A 35 -5.05 1.99 10.22
C LEU A 35 -4.22 1.24 9.16
N LEU A 36 -3.80 0.01 9.46
CA LEU A 36 -3.07 -0.83 8.53
C LEU A 36 -3.91 -1.21 7.31
N LYS A 37 -5.19 -1.57 7.52
CA LYS A 37 -6.15 -1.81 6.43
C LYS A 37 -6.34 -0.56 5.56
N LEU A 38 -6.46 0.62 6.19
CA LEU A 38 -6.55 1.89 5.47
C LEU A 38 -5.30 2.17 4.62
N MET A 39 -4.11 1.88 5.14
CA MET A 39 -2.86 1.99 4.38
C MET A 39 -2.83 1.04 3.19
N CYS A 40 -3.21 -0.22 3.38
CA CYS A 40 -3.32 -1.19 2.29
C CYS A 40 -4.28 -0.71 1.20
N LYS A 41 -5.44 -0.14 1.59
CA LYS A 41 -6.39 0.44 0.65
C LYS A 41 -5.79 1.60 -0.14
N ARG A 42 -5.10 2.53 0.54
CA ARG A 42 -4.45 3.69 -0.11
C ARG A 42 -3.37 3.27 -1.09
N LEU A 43 -2.58 2.24 -0.78
CA LEU A 43 -1.58 1.70 -1.69
C LEU A 43 -2.21 1.16 -2.97
N LYS A 44 -3.35 0.48 -2.87
CA LYS A 44 -4.11 0.02 -4.05
C LYS A 44 -4.70 1.18 -4.84
N ASP A 45 -5.38 2.11 -4.16
CA ASP A 45 -6.15 3.15 -4.84
C ASP A 45 -5.28 4.27 -5.44
N ARG A 46 -4.18 4.66 -4.77
CA ARG A 46 -3.29 5.74 -5.23
C ARG A 46 -2.03 5.25 -5.90
N SER A 47 -1.38 4.22 -5.34
CA SER A 47 -0.12 3.73 -5.89
C SER A 47 -0.31 2.59 -6.90
N LEU A 48 -1.56 2.18 -7.16
CA LEU A 48 -1.93 1.16 -8.14
C LEU A 48 -1.11 -0.13 -7.97
N VAL A 49 -0.81 -0.52 -6.74
CA VAL A 49 0.03 -1.71 -6.48
C VAL A 49 -0.71 -2.99 -6.85
N ASP A 50 0.00 -3.98 -7.38
CA ASP A 50 -0.54 -5.28 -7.76
C ASP A 50 -0.68 -6.19 -6.53
N HIS A 51 0.31 -6.14 -5.64
CA HIS A 51 0.33 -6.90 -4.40
C HIS A 51 0.71 -6.02 -3.22
N VAL A 52 0.18 -6.33 -2.05
CA VAL A 52 0.55 -5.65 -0.80
C VAL A 52 1.11 -6.67 0.17
N TYR A 53 2.34 -6.46 0.59
CA TYR A 53 2.99 -7.22 1.66
C TYR A 53 2.91 -6.44 2.96
N VAL A 54 2.65 -7.16 4.05
CA VAL A 54 2.45 -6.57 5.36
C VAL A 54 3.36 -7.25 6.38
N SER A 55 4.14 -6.46 7.13
CA SER A 55 4.80 -6.95 8.34
C SER A 55 3.95 -6.69 9.58
N LEU A 56 3.81 -7.74 10.39
CA LEU A 56 3.03 -7.77 11.62
C LEU A 56 3.76 -7.12 12.80
#